data_AF-A0A2N5SNM6-F1
#
_entry.id   AF-A0A2N5SNM6-F1
#
_cell.length_a   1.000
_cell.length_b   1.000
_cell.length_c   1.000
_cell.angle_alpha   90.00
_cell.angle_beta   90.00
_cell.angle_gamma   90.00
#
_symmetry.space_group_name_H-M   'P 1'
#
loop_
_entity.id
_entity.type
_entity.pdbx_description
1 polymer ?
#
loop_
_entity_poly.entity_id
_entity_poly.type
_entity_poly.pdbx_seq_one_letter_code
_entity_poly.pdbx_strand_id
1 'polypeptide(L)'
;MEDVGVVIPDDILTYDLLRRLPSNLDNIKQKITHSTNGEDIKPESLIDHLEIHINELKVSTANKSHSVGSTMFTKEDPRCKTGMHNPFSNSHTKENCWMLYPEKRTAFYKKNNTASINRSNTAVQAVLEQPCLTGGRTDTVRPNEEPTGRTDLSDWSRLVLCNRSRN
;
A
#
# COMPACT_ATOMS: atom_id res chain seq x y z
N MET A 1 66.21 -24.72 4.21
CA MET A 1 65.63 -23.77 5.16
C MET A 1 64.80 -24.59 6.12
N GLU A 2 65.33 -24.81 7.31
CA GLU A 2 64.52 -25.37 8.40
C GLU A 2 63.53 -24.30 8.81
N ASP A 3 62.26 -24.66 8.85
CA ASP A 3 61.19 -23.79 9.30
C ASP A 3 61.35 -23.63 10.81
N VAL A 4 62.07 -22.57 11.21
CA VAL A 4 62.20 -22.19 12.61
C VAL A 4 60.85 -21.62 13.04
N GLY A 5 59.95 -22.53 13.45
CA GLY A 5 58.64 -22.19 13.96
C GLY A 5 58.78 -21.31 15.20
N VAL A 6 58.49 -20.01 15.04
CA VAL A 6 58.41 -19.09 16.18
C VAL A 6 57.07 -19.34 16.86
N VAL A 7 57.12 -19.92 18.05
CA VAL A 7 55.94 -20.08 18.91
C VAL A 7 55.63 -18.72 19.51
N ILE A 8 54.54 -18.09 19.08
CA ILE A 8 54.05 -16.83 19.62
C ILE A 8 52.94 -17.14 20.62
N PRO A 9 53.01 -16.62 21.87
CA PRO A 9 51.94 -16.73 22.84
C PRO A 9 50.62 -16.10 22.35
N ASP A 10 49.50 -16.75 22.69
CA ASP A 10 48.15 -16.36 22.25
C ASP A 10 47.75 -14.95 22.70
N ASP A 11 48.16 -14.54 23.89
CA ASP A 11 47.91 -13.22 24.46
C ASP A 11 48.63 -12.13 23.64
N ILE A 12 49.92 -12.33 23.34
CA ILE A 12 50.72 -11.41 22.52
C ILE A 12 50.12 -11.29 21.11
N LEU A 13 49.74 -12.42 20.52
CA LEU A 13 49.08 -12.44 19.21
C LEU A 13 47.76 -11.67 19.25
N THR A 14 46.95 -11.89 20.27
CA THR A 14 45.66 -11.21 20.45
C THR A 14 45.83 -9.70 20.61
N TYR A 15 46.79 -9.25 21.41
CA TYR A 15 47.09 -7.82 21.56
C TYR A 15 47.51 -7.17 20.24
N ASP A 16 48.34 -7.85 19.43
CA ASP A 16 48.74 -7.32 18.12
C ASP A 16 47.53 -7.22 17.16
N LEU A 17 46.64 -8.22 17.18
CA LEU A 17 45.39 -8.18 16.40
C LEU A 17 44.47 -7.04 16.86
N LEU A 18 44.28 -6.87 18.17
CA LEU A 18 43.46 -5.78 18.73
C LEU A 18 43.99 -4.41 18.33
N ARG A 19 45.31 -4.24 18.29
CA ARG A 19 45.95 -2.97 17.88
C ARG A 19 45.71 -2.62 16.41
N ARG A 20 45.48 -3.62 15.55
CA ARG A 20 45.21 -3.44 14.12
C ARG A 20 43.75 -3.11 13.81
N LEU A 21 42.84 -3.32 14.76
CA LEU A 21 41.42 -3.06 14.53
C LEU A 21 41.12 -1.55 14.38
N PRO A 22 40.20 -1.17 13.48
CA PRO A 22 39.73 0.20 13.34
C PRO A 22 39.02 0.72 14.61
N SER A 23 38.90 2.06 14.73
CA SER A 23 38.34 2.72 15.93
C SER A 23 36.85 2.47 16.16
N ASN A 24 36.10 2.10 15.12
CA ASN A 24 34.69 1.70 15.26
C ASN A 24 34.49 0.42 16.09
N LEU A 25 35.54 -0.35 16.33
CA LEU A 25 35.53 -1.57 17.14
C LEU A 25 36.20 -1.37 18.51
N ASP A 26 36.39 -0.13 18.97
CA ASP A 26 37.04 0.15 20.26
C ASP A 26 36.27 -0.45 21.46
N ASN A 27 34.95 -0.61 21.35
CA ASN A 27 34.13 -1.31 22.34
C ASN A 27 34.56 -2.78 22.51
N ILE A 28 34.91 -3.45 21.41
CA ILE A 28 35.38 -4.85 21.42
C ILE A 28 36.76 -4.92 22.05
N LYS A 29 37.66 -3.99 21.69
CA LYS A 29 38.98 -3.89 22.31
C LYS A 29 38.87 -3.77 23.83
N GLN A 30 38.07 -2.82 24.30
CA GLN A 30 37.84 -2.61 25.73
C GLN A 30 37.26 -3.86 26.41
N LYS A 31 36.27 -4.50 25.80
CA LYS A 31 35.62 -5.68 26.38
C LYS A 31 36.60 -6.86 26.56
N ILE A 32 37.53 -7.04 25.62
CA ILE A 32 38.54 -8.10 25.70
C ILE A 32 39.66 -7.70 26.67
N THR A 33 40.17 -6.46 26.61
CA THR A 33 41.30 -6.02 27.45
C THR A 33 40.94 -5.79 28.92
N HIS A 34 39.66 -5.54 29.23
CA HIS A 34 39.18 -5.33 30.60
C HIS A 34 38.51 -6.57 31.20
N SER A 35 38.58 -7.74 30.55
CA SER A 35 38.10 -8.97 31.19
C SER A 35 38.95 -9.27 32.43
N THR A 36 38.29 -9.57 33.55
CA THR A 36 38.87 -9.52 34.90
C THR A 36 40.03 -10.49 35.14
N ASN A 37 40.26 -11.46 34.25
CA ASN A 37 41.15 -12.59 34.52
C ASN A 37 42.35 -12.72 33.56
N GLY A 38 42.43 -11.93 32.48
CA GLY A 38 43.52 -12.04 31.48
C GLY A 38 43.56 -13.36 30.69
N GLU A 39 42.94 -14.44 31.19
CA GLU A 39 42.78 -15.74 30.53
C GLU A 39 41.92 -15.67 29.26
N ASP A 40 41.09 -14.63 29.13
CA ASP A 40 40.20 -14.42 27.99
C ASP A 40 40.88 -13.68 26.82
N ILE A 41 42.14 -13.30 26.97
CA ILE A 41 42.93 -12.62 25.93
C ILE A 41 43.49 -13.69 24.99
N LYS A 42 42.60 -14.28 24.21
CA LYS A 42 42.90 -15.30 23.22
C LYS A 42 42.32 -14.93 21.84
N PRO A 43 42.90 -15.43 20.74
CA PRO A 43 42.39 -15.16 19.40
C PRO A 43 40.94 -15.62 19.23
N GLU A 44 40.56 -16.73 19.86
CA GLU A 44 39.19 -17.27 19.82
C GLU A 44 38.19 -16.29 20.43
N SER A 45 38.52 -15.70 21.59
CA SER A 45 37.69 -14.69 22.25
C SER A 45 37.48 -13.46 21.36
N LEU A 46 38.52 -13.04 20.62
CA LEU A 46 38.38 -11.95 19.65
C LEU A 46 37.42 -12.30 18.52
N ILE A 47 37.53 -13.51 17.96
CA ILE A 47 36.64 -13.98 16.89
C ILE A 47 35.19 -14.02 17.38
N ASP A 48 34.95 -14.57 18.57
CA ASP A 48 33.61 -14.64 19.18
C ASP A 48 32.99 -13.26 19.35
N HIS A 49 33.77 -12.29 19.86
CA HIS A 49 33.30 -10.91 20.02
C HIS A 49 32.96 -10.23 18.69
N LEU A 50 33.74 -10.50 17.64
CA LEU A 50 33.45 -9.98 16.29
C LEU A 50 32.18 -10.59 15.71
N GLU A 51 31.99 -11.89 15.89
CA GLU A 51 30.78 -12.59 15.44
C GLU A 51 29.54 -12.05 16.15
N ILE A 52 29.60 -11.89 17.48
CA ILE A 52 28.53 -11.29 18.27
C ILE A 52 28.21 -9.89 17.73
N HIS A 53 29.22 -9.06 17.50
CA HIS A 53 29.01 -7.70 17.00
C HIS A 53 28.34 -7.67 15.62
N ILE A 54 28.75 -8.56 14.70
CA ILE A 54 28.10 -8.69 13.39
C ILE A 54 26.63 -9.11 13.55
N ASN A 55 26.34 -10.03 14.46
CA ASN A 55 24.97 -10.49 14.71
C ASN A 55 24.11 -9.39 15.35
N GLU A 56 24.65 -8.59 16.28
CA GLU A 56 23.98 -7.40 16.84
C GLU A 56 23.63 -6.37 15.76
N LEU A 57 24.55 -6.14 14.81
CA LEU A 57 24.30 -5.26 13.66
C LEU A 57 23.19 -5.81 12.75
N LYS A 58 23.17 -7.12 12.51
CA LYS A 58 22.10 -7.79 11.73
C LYS A 58 20.73 -7.66 12.43
N VAL A 59 20.67 -7.89 13.74
CA VAL A 59 19.43 -7.74 14.52
C VAL A 59 18.96 -6.28 14.54
N SER A 60 19.89 -5.33 14.72
CA SER A 60 19.58 -3.90 14.77
C SER A 60 19.10 -3.35 13.41
N THR A 61 19.63 -3.87 12.30
CA THR A 61 19.19 -3.48 10.94
C THR A 61 17.84 -4.10 10.58
N ALA A 62 17.57 -5.35 11.00
CA ALA A 62 16.26 -5.98 10.81
C ALA A 62 15.13 -5.23 11.55
N ASN A 63 15.41 -4.71 12.75
CA ASN A 63 14.43 -4.00 13.58
C ASN A 63 14.10 -2.56 13.11
N LYS A 64 14.86 -1.99 12.17
CA LYS A 64 14.48 -0.70 11.54
C LYS A 64 13.30 -0.83 10.58
N SER A 65 12.88 -2.05 10.23
CA SER A 65 11.79 -2.25 9.27
C SER A 65 10.40 -2.11 9.88
N HIS A 66 10.20 -2.32 11.18
CA HIS A 66 8.88 -2.11 11.81
C HIS A 66 9.01 -2.18 13.34
N SER A 67 8.81 -1.06 14.03
CA SER A 67 8.30 -1.08 15.41
C SER A 67 6.83 -1.55 15.37
N VAL A 68 6.60 -2.79 14.94
CA VAL A 68 5.36 -3.48 15.25
C VAL A 68 5.64 -4.07 16.62
N GLY A 69 5.31 -3.29 17.66
CA GLY A 69 5.27 -3.82 19.01
C GLY A 69 4.54 -5.15 18.96
N SER A 70 5.19 -6.20 19.45
CA SER A 70 4.60 -7.54 19.61
C SER A 70 3.53 -7.45 20.68
N THR A 71 2.43 -6.78 20.36
CA THR A 71 1.28 -6.66 21.24
C THR A 71 0.52 -7.96 21.11
N MET A 72 0.46 -8.74 22.19
CA MET A 72 -0.43 -9.88 22.23
C MET A 72 -1.86 -9.42 21.93
N PHE A 73 -2.56 -10.15 21.07
CA PHE A 73 -3.97 -9.88 20.81
C PHE A 73 -4.76 -10.20 22.07
N THR A 74 -5.54 -9.23 22.53
CA THR A 74 -6.42 -9.40 23.67
C THR A 74 -7.88 -9.50 23.20
N LYS A 75 -8.77 -9.97 24.08
CA LYS A 75 -10.17 -10.24 23.73
C LYS A 75 -10.98 -8.94 23.62
N GLU A 76 -10.53 -7.88 24.28
CA GLU A 76 -11.20 -6.58 24.33
C GLU A 76 -11.04 -5.76 23.05
N ASP A 77 -9.95 -5.95 22.29
CA ASP A 77 -9.77 -5.29 20.99
C ASP A 77 -9.72 -6.32 19.85
N PRO A 78 -10.86 -6.61 19.17
CA PRO A 78 -10.92 -7.57 18.07
C PRO A 78 -10.30 -7.05 16.76
N ARG A 79 -9.60 -5.90 16.78
CA ARG A 79 -8.96 -5.32 15.59
C ARG A 79 -7.71 -6.10 15.20
N CYS A 80 -7.55 -6.28 13.89
CA CYS A 80 -6.35 -6.88 13.29
C CYS A 80 -5.28 -5.81 13.06
N LYS A 81 -4.01 -6.21 13.09
CA LYS A 81 -2.85 -5.34 12.83
C LYS A 81 -2.23 -5.67 11.48
N THR A 82 -1.48 -4.74 10.89
CA THR A 82 -0.85 -4.93 9.58
C THR A 82 0.02 -6.19 9.60
N GLY A 83 -0.26 -7.13 8.70
CA GLY A 83 0.43 -8.42 8.64
C GLY A 83 -0.01 -9.45 9.69
N MET A 84 -0.99 -9.16 10.56
CA MET A 84 -1.42 -10.07 11.63
C MET A 84 -2.95 -10.07 11.84
N HIS A 85 -3.58 -11.24 11.70
CA HIS A 85 -5.00 -11.44 12.04
C HIS A 85 -5.15 -11.70 13.53
N ASN A 86 -6.10 -10.99 14.15
CA ASN A 86 -6.51 -11.24 15.52
C ASN A 86 -7.48 -12.44 15.56
N PRO A 87 -7.15 -13.56 16.24
CA PRO A 87 -8.02 -14.72 16.35
C PRO A 87 -9.36 -14.44 17.03
N PHE A 88 -9.44 -13.37 17.83
CA PHE A 88 -10.68 -12.94 18.49
C PHE A 88 -11.55 -12.04 17.60
N SER A 89 -11.13 -11.75 16.36
CA SER A 89 -11.96 -10.98 15.43
C SER A 89 -13.15 -11.81 14.97
N ASN A 90 -14.36 -11.34 15.27
CA ASN A 90 -15.62 -11.95 14.83
C ASN A 90 -16.14 -11.36 13.51
N SER A 91 -15.53 -10.28 13.02
CA SER A 91 -15.99 -9.55 11.83
C SER A 91 -15.66 -10.26 10.51
N HIS A 92 -14.60 -11.07 10.50
CA HIS A 92 -14.13 -11.79 9.31
C HIS A 92 -13.26 -12.98 9.71
N THR A 93 -13.16 -13.97 8.82
CA THR A 93 -12.23 -15.10 8.98
C THR A 93 -10.81 -14.72 8.53
N LYS A 94 -9.81 -15.48 8.98
CA LYS A 94 -8.39 -15.26 8.66
C LYS A 94 -8.14 -15.10 7.15
N GLU A 95 -8.84 -15.86 6.33
CA GLU A 95 -8.69 -15.91 4.86
C GLU A 95 -9.14 -14.61 4.20
N ASN A 96 -10.08 -13.90 4.82
CA ASN A 96 -10.67 -12.65 4.32
C ASN A 96 -10.13 -11.41 5.04
N CYS A 97 -9.14 -11.57 5.93
CA CYS A 97 -8.54 -10.47 6.66
C CYS A 97 -7.76 -9.56 5.71
N TRP A 98 -8.22 -8.31 5.55
CA TRP A 98 -7.52 -7.32 4.75
C TRP A 98 -6.20 -6.86 5.35
N MET A 99 -5.99 -7.05 6.66
CA MET A 99 -4.72 -6.73 7.30
C MET A 99 -3.66 -7.81 7.01
N LEU A 100 -4.08 -9.06 6.75
CA LEU A 100 -3.21 -10.13 6.24
C LEU A 100 -3.04 -10.09 4.71
N TYR A 101 -4.12 -9.80 3.98
CA TYR A 101 -4.16 -9.84 2.53
C TYR A 101 -4.71 -8.52 1.95
N PRO A 102 -3.88 -7.46 1.87
CA PRO A 102 -4.31 -6.16 1.32
C PRO A 102 -4.85 -6.24 -0.11
N GLU A 103 -4.29 -7.14 -0.93
CA GLU A 103 -4.72 -7.37 -2.32
C GLU A 103 -6.18 -7.85 -2.44
N LYS A 104 -6.69 -8.55 -1.42
CA LYS A 104 -8.11 -8.99 -1.44
C LYS A 104 -9.06 -7.82 -1.23
N ARG A 105 -8.61 -6.75 -0.55
CA ARG A 105 -9.41 -5.53 -0.34
C ARG A 105 -9.65 -4.82 -1.67
N THR A 106 -8.61 -4.65 -2.49
CA THR A 106 -8.72 -3.98 -3.79
C THR A 106 -9.59 -4.79 -4.76
N ALA A 107 -9.46 -6.13 -4.77
CA ALA A 107 -10.30 -7.01 -5.56
C ALA A 107 -11.80 -6.92 -5.18
N PHE A 108 -12.12 -6.83 -3.88
CA PHE A 108 -13.50 -6.67 -3.40
C PHE A 108 -14.15 -5.39 -3.92
N TYR A 109 -13.45 -4.25 -3.82
CA TYR A 109 -13.95 -2.98 -4.34
C TYR A 109 -14.12 -2.97 -5.87
N LYS A 110 -13.18 -3.59 -6.61
CA LYS A 110 -13.32 -3.76 -8.06
C LYS A 110 -14.57 -4.55 -8.42
N LYS A 111 -14.81 -5.70 -7.76
CA LYS A 111 -15.99 -6.53 -7.99
C LYS A 111 -17.29 -5.76 -7.71
N ASN A 112 -17.38 -5.07 -6.58
CA ASN A 112 -18.59 -4.33 -6.23
C ASN A 112 -18.85 -3.14 -7.17
N ASN A 113 -17.80 -2.47 -7.64
CA ASN A 113 -17.94 -1.40 -8.62
C ASN A 113 -18.51 -1.93 -9.94
N THR A 114 -17.99 -3.06 -10.45
CA THR A 114 -18.54 -3.70 -11.66
C THR A 114 -19.99 -4.15 -11.48
N ALA A 115 -20.35 -4.73 -10.33
CA ALA A 115 -21.72 -5.13 -10.04
C ALA A 115 -22.67 -3.92 -9.97
N SER A 116 -22.23 -2.82 -9.37
CA SER A 116 -23.02 -1.58 -9.30
C SER A 116 -23.22 -0.95 -10.67
N ILE A 117 -22.17 -0.90 -11.51
CA ILE A 117 -22.26 -0.36 -12.87
C ILE A 117 -23.21 -1.20 -13.72
N ASN A 118 -23.09 -2.53 -13.65
CA ASN A 118 -23.97 -3.43 -14.39
C ASN A 118 -25.44 -3.27 -13.97
N ARG A 119 -25.71 -3.11 -12.66
CA ARG A 119 -27.07 -2.85 -12.15
C ARG A 119 -27.66 -1.55 -12.71
N SER A 120 -26.86 -0.48 -12.75
CA SER A 120 -27.27 0.80 -13.34
C SER A 120 -27.52 0.67 -14.84
N ASN A 121 -26.67 -0.05 -15.57
CA ASN A 121 -26.84 -0.27 -17.01
C ASN A 121 -28.09 -1.10 -17.33
N THR A 122 -28.39 -2.12 -16.53
CA THR A 122 -29.65 -2.86 -16.64
C THR A 122 -30.85 -1.97 -16.35
N ALA A 123 -30.78 -1.08 -15.36
CA ALA A 123 -31.86 -0.13 -15.08
C ALA A 123 -32.04 0.89 -16.21
N VAL A 124 -30.95 1.39 -16.81
CA VAL A 124 -31.01 2.30 -17.97
C VAL A 124 -31.58 1.60 -19.20
N GLN A 125 -31.19 0.34 -19.45
CA GLN A 125 -31.75 -0.46 -20.54
C GLN A 125 -33.24 -0.74 -20.34
N ALA A 126 -33.68 -1.01 -19.10
CA ALA A 126 -35.10 -1.16 -18.77
C ALA A 126 -35.91 0.13 -18.91
N VAL A 127 -35.28 1.31 -18.74
CA VAL A 127 -35.90 2.62 -19.01
C VAL A 127 -35.98 2.89 -20.52
N LEU A 128 -34.95 2.48 -21.29
CA LEU A 128 -34.91 2.68 -22.74
C LEU A 128 -35.87 1.75 -23.50
N GLU A 129 -36.12 0.55 -22.99
CA GLU A 129 -37.12 -0.39 -23.54
C GLU A 129 -38.55 -0.11 -23.10
N GLN A 130 -38.80 0.95 -22.32
CA GLN A 130 -40.17 1.42 -22.15
C GLN A 130 -40.66 1.93 -23.52
N PRO A 131 -41.79 1.43 -24.05
CA PRO A 131 -42.38 2.04 -25.23
C PRO A 131 -42.63 3.50 -24.87
N CYS A 132 -42.02 4.42 -25.63
CA CYS A 132 -42.43 5.80 -25.60
C CYS A 132 -43.94 5.79 -25.85
N LEU A 133 -44.73 6.01 -24.80
CA LEU A 133 -46.15 6.33 -24.93
C LEU A 133 -46.19 7.72 -25.55
N THR A 134 -46.03 7.76 -26.86
CA THR A 134 -46.48 8.86 -27.70
C THR A 134 -47.99 8.86 -27.55
N GLY A 135 -48.47 9.46 -26.45
CA GLY A 135 -49.86 9.82 -26.29
C GLY A 135 -50.18 10.79 -27.41
N GLY A 136 -50.69 10.26 -28.52
CA GLY A 136 -51.24 11.03 -29.61
C GLY A 136 -52.40 11.84 -29.08
N ARG A 137 -52.14 13.09 -28.70
CA ARG A 137 -53.18 14.09 -28.58
C ARG A 137 -53.62 14.40 -30.00
N THR A 138 -54.62 13.68 -30.47
CA THR A 138 -55.40 14.03 -31.65
C THR A 138 -56.16 15.30 -31.31
N ASP A 139 -55.55 16.47 -31.48
CA ASP A 139 -56.32 17.70 -31.62
C ASP A 139 -57.06 17.57 -32.95
N THR A 140 -58.38 17.45 -32.86
CA THR A 140 -59.29 17.37 -33.99
C THR A 140 -59.14 18.61 -34.86
N VAL A 141 -58.55 18.43 -36.05
CA VAL A 141 -58.54 19.44 -37.12
C VAL A 141 -59.99 19.64 -37.57
N ARG A 142 -60.56 20.79 -37.20
CA ARG A 142 -61.74 21.35 -37.87
C ARG A 142 -61.34 21.70 -39.31
N PRO A 143 -62.10 21.31 -40.35
CA PRO A 143 -61.93 21.88 -41.68
C PRO A 143 -62.31 23.36 -41.58
N ASN A 144 -61.35 24.25 -41.85
CA ASN A 144 -61.63 25.66 -42.00
C ASN A 144 -61.99 25.90 -43.46
N GLU A 145 -63.12 26.56 -43.69
CA GLU A 145 -63.61 26.93 -45.02
C GLU A 145 -62.56 27.74 -45.78
N GLU A 146 -62.49 27.49 -47.09
CA GLU A 146 -61.66 28.19 -48.06
C GLU A 146 -62.20 29.61 -48.31
N PRO A 147 -61.38 30.68 -48.20
CA PRO A 147 -61.63 31.90 -48.92
C PRO A 147 -60.74 31.94 -50.16
N THR A 148 -61.40 31.80 -51.30
CA THR A 148 -60.87 32.13 -52.62
C THR A 148 -60.20 33.50 -52.62
N GLY A 149 -58.92 33.56 -53.03
CA GLY A 149 -58.40 34.73 -53.74
C GLY A 149 -57.12 35.38 -53.22
N ARG A 150 -56.04 35.19 -54.01
CA ARG A 150 -55.05 36.18 -54.45
C ARG A 150 -53.96 36.66 -53.47
N THR A 151 -52.71 36.35 -53.90
CA THR A 151 -51.44 37.15 -53.82
C THR A 151 -50.90 37.48 -52.42
N ASP A 152 -49.60 37.45 -52.11
CA ASP A 152 -48.36 37.31 -52.84
C ASP A 152 -47.25 36.73 -51.93
N LEU A 153 -46.10 36.43 -52.55
CA LEU A 153 -44.86 36.11 -51.88
C LEU A 153 -44.26 37.38 -51.25
N SER A 154 -44.41 37.58 -49.94
CA SER A 154 -43.51 38.43 -49.12
C SER A 154 -43.85 38.36 -47.62
N ASP A 155 -43.28 37.41 -46.89
CA ASP A 155 -43.08 37.60 -45.43
C ASP A 155 -41.95 36.72 -44.85
N TRP A 156 -40.93 36.47 -45.65
CA TRP A 156 -39.65 35.88 -45.22
C TRP A 156 -38.73 36.90 -44.54
N SER A 157 -39.26 37.85 -43.77
CA SER A 157 -38.45 38.88 -43.13
C SER A 157 -39.21 39.60 -42.01
N ARG A 158 -39.22 39.05 -40.79
CA ARG A 158 -39.26 39.83 -39.53
C ARG A 158 -39.21 38.96 -38.27
N LEU A 159 -38.01 38.48 -37.94
CA LEU A 159 -37.44 38.60 -36.58
C LEU A 159 -35.95 38.26 -36.64
N VAL A 160 -35.20 39.21 -37.22
CA VAL A 160 -33.79 39.43 -36.93
C VAL A 160 -33.73 40.19 -35.60
N LEU A 161 -32.68 39.90 -34.82
CA LEU A 161 -32.09 40.66 -33.72
C LEU A 161 -32.38 40.14 -32.30
N CYS A 162 -31.49 39.28 -31.79
CA CYS A 162 -30.62 39.68 -30.67
C CYS A 162 -29.51 38.65 -30.36
N ASN A 163 -28.33 38.98 -30.91
CA ASN A 163 -26.98 38.83 -30.34
C ASN A 163 -26.40 37.46 -29.98
N ARG A 164 -25.59 36.96 -30.91
CA ARG A 164 -24.32 36.27 -30.63
C ARG A 164 -23.19 37.31 -30.63
N SER A 165 -22.21 37.13 -29.73
CA SER A 165 -20.93 37.87 -29.57
C SER A 165 -21.03 39.15 -28.73
N ARG A 166 -20.14 39.48 -27.79
CA ARG A 166 -18.70 39.22 -27.71
C ARG A 166 -18.18 39.63 -26.30
N ASN A 167 -17.10 38.99 -25.86
CA ASN A 167 -16.10 39.42 -24.86
C ASN A 167 -16.52 39.63 -23.40
#